data_AF-A0A7L6A7U4-F1
#
_entry.id   AF-A0A7L6A7U4-F1
#
_cell.length_a   1.000
_cell.length_b   1.000
_cell.length_c   1.000
_cell.angle_alpha   90.00
_cell.angle_beta   90.00
_cell.angle_gamma   90.00
#
_symmetry.space_group_name_H-M   'P 1'
#
loop_
_entity.id
_entity.type
_entity.pdbx_description
1 polymer ?
#
loop_
_entity_poly.entity_id
_entity_poly.type
_entity_poly.pdbx_seq_one_letter_code
_entity_poly.pdbx_strand_id
1 'polypeptide(L)'
;MMNGAAKDAERTAAGLGDSGAERWLTDRIYASLLWASLIAYRAHALTMWGLLGIPLILAASVDGFYVREIRKTAFISQSPIRHKIGVHSFRLVGVAMVAWLCLPVPMPVIAAPVVVCFAAVSLWLWVGHLQKRL
;
A
#
# COMPACT_ATOMS: atom_id res chain seq x y z
N MET A 1 26.02 59.43 -15.19
CA MET A 1 25.25 58.40 -15.96
C MET A 1 25.56 56.95 -15.55
N MET A 2 26.67 56.63 -14.87
CA MET A 2 27.03 55.24 -14.49
C MET A 2 26.20 54.61 -13.36
N ASN A 3 25.49 55.42 -12.53
CA ASN A 3 24.68 54.90 -11.41
C ASN A 3 23.36 54.24 -11.82
N GLY A 4 22.83 54.51 -13.02
CA GLY A 4 21.60 53.86 -13.50
C GLY A 4 21.85 52.41 -13.92
N ALA A 5 22.89 52.20 -14.75
CA ALA A 5 23.27 50.89 -15.25
C ALA A 5 23.66 49.90 -14.14
N ALA A 6 24.31 50.37 -13.07
CA ALA A 6 24.63 49.53 -11.90
C ALA A 6 23.36 49.08 -11.15
N LYS A 7 22.37 49.97 -11.01
CA LYS A 7 21.09 49.67 -10.34
C LYS A 7 20.20 48.75 -11.16
N ASP A 8 20.24 48.87 -12.49
CA ASP A 8 19.53 48.00 -13.42
C ASP A 8 20.18 46.63 -13.51
N ALA A 9 21.52 46.54 -13.47
CA ALA A 9 22.25 45.29 -13.38
C ALA A 9 21.97 44.56 -12.05
N GLU A 10 21.89 45.29 -10.94
CA GLU A 10 21.55 44.73 -9.62
C GLU A 10 20.11 44.22 -9.56
N ARG A 11 19.14 44.95 -10.14
CA ARG A 11 17.74 44.49 -10.28
C ARG A 11 17.60 43.29 -11.20
N THR A 12 18.37 43.25 -12.29
CA THR A 12 18.36 42.13 -13.24
C THR A 12 19.03 40.90 -12.62
N ALA A 13 20.13 41.07 -11.89
CA ALA A 13 20.79 39.99 -11.14
C ALA A 13 19.90 39.46 -10.00
N ALA A 14 19.19 40.35 -9.28
CA ALA A 14 18.20 39.95 -8.28
C ALA A 14 16.99 39.23 -8.89
N GLY A 15 16.57 39.60 -10.11
CA GLY A 15 15.50 38.91 -10.86
C GLY A 15 15.95 37.61 -11.54
N LEU A 16 17.25 37.41 -11.76
CA LEU A 16 17.83 36.19 -12.33
C LEU A 16 18.04 35.09 -11.26
N GLY A 17 18.40 35.47 -10.03
CA GLY A 17 18.58 34.52 -8.91
C GLY A 17 17.29 34.07 -8.23
N ASP A 18 16.15 34.68 -8.56
CA ASP A 18 14.80 34.31 -8.12
C ASP A 18 13.92 34.07 -9.35
N SER A 19 14.45 33.33 -10.34
CA SER A 19 13.63 32.92 -11.46
C SER A 19 12.55 31.99 -10.91
N GLY A 20 11.29 32.42 -10.93
CA GLY A 20 10.17 31.63 -10.39
C GLY A 20 10.10 30.20 -10.98
N ALA A 21 10.76 29.96 -12.12
CA ALA A 21 10.98 28.65 -12.72
C ALA A 21 11.90 27.74 -11.89
N GLU A 22 13.03 28.24 -11.37
CA GLU A 22 13.92 27.47 -10.49
C GLU A 22 13.21 27.10 -9.20
N ARG A 23 12.54 28.07 -8.56
CA ARG A 23 11.77 27.80 -7.34
C ARG A 23 10.64 26.80 -7.57
N TRP A 24 9.89 26.92 -8.67
CA TRP A 24 8.86 25.96 -9.05
C TRP A 24 9.42 24.55 -9.27
N LEU A 25 10.60 24.45 -9.90
CA LEU A 25 11.27 23.18 -10.15
C LEU A 25 11.75 22.56 -8.83
N THR A 26 12.38 23.34 -7.96
CA THR A 26 12.82 22.91 -6.63
C THR A 26 11.63 22.42 -5.80
N ASP A 27 10.50 23.14 -5.81
CA ASP A 27 9.28 22.73 -5.10
C ASP A 27 8.72 21.40 -5.63
N ARG A 28 8.76 21.18 -6.95
CA ARG A 28 8.33 19.90 -7.57
C ARG A 28 9.25 18.74 -7.20
N ILE A 29 10.55 18.95 -7.20
CA ILE A 29 11.54 17.95 -6.78
C ILE A 29 11.36 17.62 -5.30
N TYR A 30 11.18 18.64 -4.46
CA TYR A 30 10.97 18.43 -3.04
C TYR A 30 9.67 17.68 -2.76
N ALA A 31 8.58 18.06 -3.42
CA ALA A 31 7.30 17.36 -3.32
C ALA A 31 7.41 15.90 -3.77
N SER A 32 8.09 15.61 -4.89
CA SER A 32 8.25 14.24 -5.38
C SER A 32 9.11 13.39 -4.45
N LEU A 33 10.17 13.96 -3.85
CA LEU A 33 11.00 13.30 -2.85
C LEU A 33 10.23 13.02 -1.55
N LEU A 34 9.40 13.96 -1.08
CA LEU A 34 8.52 13.75 0.07
C LEU A 34 7.53 12.62 -0.20
N TRP A 35 6.93 12.58 -1.38
CA TRP A 35 6.05 11.49 -1.78
C TRP A 35 6.77 10.14 -1.86
N ALA A 36 7.95 10.09 -2.48
CA ALA A 36 8.74 8.88 -2.59
C ALA A 36 9.17 8.34 -1.22
N SER A 37 9.66 9.22 -0.34
CA SER A 37 10.05 8.85 1.03
C SER A 37 8.87 8.37 1.87
N LEU A 38 7.69 8.99 1.72
CA LEU A 38 6.46 8.55 2.38
C LEU A 38 6.06 7.13 1.94
N ILE A 39 6.07 6.87 0.62
CA ILE A 39 5.76 5.56 0.05
C ILE A 39 6.78 4.52 0.54
N ALA A 40 8.07 4.85 0.50
CA ALA A 40 9.13 3.95 0.95
C ALA A 40 9.02 3.58 2.43
N TYR A 41 8.74 4.57 3.30
CA TYR A 41 8.52 4.34 4.73
C TYR A 41 7.34 3.38 4.97
N ARG A 42 6.22 3.60 4.29
CA ARG A 42 5.01 2.77 4.42
C ARG A 42 5.20 1.37 3.85
N ALA A 43 5.91 1.26 2.74
CA ALA A 43 6.27 -0.03 2.17
C ALA A 43 7.13 -0.82 3.15
N HIS A 44 8.12 -0.19 3.79
CA HIS A 44 8.96 -0.86 4.77
C HIS A 44 8.16 -1.34 5.99
N ALA A 45 7.26 -0.51 6.51
CA ALA A 45 6.36 -0.90 7.59
C ALA A 45 5.50 -2.12 7.20
N LEU A 46 4.91 -2.13 5.99
CA LEU A 46 4.17 -3.29 5.50
C LEU A 46 5.04 -4.53 5.35
N THR A 47 6.28 -4.40 4.86
CA THR A 47 7.21 -5.53 4.75
C THR A 47 7.55 -6.10 6.12
N MET A 48 7.85 -5.24 7.10
CA MET A 48 8.14 -5.66 8.47
C MET A 48 6.96 -6.41 9.09
N TRP A 49 5.75 -5.83 9.01
CA TRP A 49 4.54 -6.46 9.54
C TRP A 49 4.12 -7.70 8.75
N GLY A 50 4.34 -7.72 7.44
CA GLY A 50 4.10 -8.88 6.60
C GLY A 50 5.01 -10.05 6.97
N LEU A 51 6.28 -9.78 7.26
CA LEU A 51 7.24 -10.78 7.72
C LEU A 51 6.84 -11.34 9.10
N LEU A 52 6.46 -10.47 10.03
CA LEU A 52 5.92 -10.87 11.33
C LEU A 52 4.59 -11.63 11.22
N GLY A 53 3.82 -11.36 10.17
CA GLY A 53 2.56 -12.02 9.85
C GLY A 53 2.70 -13.40 9.24
N ILE A 54 3.90 -13.83 8.82
CA ILE A 54 4.10 -15.13 8.16
C ILE A 54 3.53 -16.30 8.99
N PRO A 55 3.79 -16.43 10.30
CA PRO A 55 3.23 -17.51 11.10
C PRO A 55 1.70 -17.51 11.10
N LEU A 56 1.07 -16.33 11.16
CA LEU A 56 -0.38 -16.18 11.11
C LEU A 56 -0.95 -16.58 9.76
N ILE A 57 -0.31 -16.14 8.67
CA ILE A 57 -0.70 -16.46 7.29
C ILE A 57 -0.58 -17.97 7.04
N LEU A 58 0.49 -18.60 7.55
CA LEU A 58 0.70 -20.04 7.45
C LEU A 58 -0.36 -20.81 8.24
N ALA A 59 -0.62 -20.43 9.50
CA ALA A 59 -1.65 -21.05 10.32
C ALA A 59 -3.03 -20.95 9.66
N ALA A 60 -3.38 -19.77 9.14
CA ALA A 60 -4.60 -19.52 8.39
C ALA A 60 -4.67 -20.34 7.09
N SER A 61 -3.56 -20.55 6.40
CA SER A 61 -3.53 -21.37 5.18
C SER A 61 -3.74 -22.85 5.49
N VAL A 62 -3.07 -23.36 6.52
CA VAL A 62 -3.14 -24.76 6.95
C VAL A 62 -4.54 -25.09 7.48
N ASP A 63 -5.11 -24.21 8.31
CA ASP A 63 -6.47 -24.40 8.81
C ASP A 63 -7.49 -24.38 7.65
N GLY A 64 -7.36 -23.44 6.70
CA GLY A 64 -8.20 -23.41 5.51
C GLY A 64 -8.07 -24.69 4.69
N PHE A 65 -6.87 -25.23 4.56
CA PHE A 65 -6.62 -26.50 3.86
C PHE A 65 -7.31 -27.69 4.55
N TYR A 66 -7.20 -27.82 5.87
CA TYR A 66 -7.87 -28.90 6.60
C TYR A 66 -9.39 -28.76 6.58
N VAL A 67 -9.92 -27.54 6.68
CA VAL A 67 -11.36 -27.27 6.50
C VAL A 67 -11.83 -27.74 5.13
N ARG A 68 -11.01 -27.55 4.08
CA ARG A 68 -11.31 -28.08 2.74
C ARG A 68 -11.30 -29.60 2.71
N GLU A 69 -10.32 -30.27 3.32
CA GLU A 69 -10.24 -31.74 3.37
C GLU A 69 -11.42 -32.36 4.12
N ILE A 70 -11.79 -31.82 5.30
CA ILE A 70 -12.98 -32.26 6.05
C ILE A 70 -14.26 -32.09 5.21
N ARG A 71 -14.36 -31.00 4.46
CA ARG A 71 -15.52 -30.77 3.57
C ARG A 71 -15.51 -31.65 2.33
N LYS A 72 -14.37 -32.20 1.90
CA LYS A 72 -14.32 -33.18 0.81
C LYS A 72 -14.94 -34.50 1.25
N THR A 73 -14.65 -34.95 2.46
CA THR A 73 -15.18 -36.20 3.03
C THR A 73 -16.64 -36.06 3.50
N ALA A 74 -17.07 -34.85 3.87
CA ALA A 74 -18.48 -34.57 4.08
C ALA A 74 -19.24 -34.42 2.75
N PHE A 75 -20.45 -35.02 2.64
CA PHE A 75 -21.40 -34.83 1.54
C PHE A 75 -22.02 -33.41 1.50
N ILE A 76 -21.25 -32.41 1.89
CA ILE A 76 -21.65 -31.01 1.91
C ILE A 76 -21.16 -30.36 0.62
N SER A 77 -22.07 -29.69 -0.09
CA SER A 77 -21.73 -28.88 -1.25
C SER A 77 -20.94 -27.64 -0.80
N GLN A 78 -19.84 -27.35 -1.50
CA GLN A 78 -19.11 -26.10 -1.26
C GLN A 78 -19.89 -24.94 -1.86
N SER A 79 -20.14 -23.90 -1.06
CA SER A 79 -20.84 -22.69 -1.53
C SER A 79 -19.95 -21.87 -2.49
N PRO A 80 -20.37 -21.68 -3.76
CA PRO A 80 -19.64 -20.84 -4.72
C PRO A 80 -19.57 -19.37 -4.30
N ILE A 81 -20.53 -18.93 -3.49
CA ILE A 81 -20.64 -17.55 -2.98
C ILE A 81 -19.48 -17.25 -2.05
N ARG A 82 -19.14 -18.17 -1.14
CA ARG A 82 -18.06 -17.98 -0.16
C ARG A 82 -16.68 -17.91 -0.82
N HIS A 83 -16.46 -18.68 -1.89
CA HIS A 83 -15.25 -18.57 -2.69
C HIS A 83 -15.14 -17.19 -3.39
N LYS A 84 -16.23 -16.72 -4.01
CA LYS A 84 -16.26 -15.38 -4.62
C LYS A 84 -15.97 -14.29 -3.60
N ILE A 85 -16.53 -14.39 -2.38
CA ILE A 85 -16.25 -13.45 -1.29
C ILE A 85 -14.76 -13.44 -0.95
N GLY A 86 -14.13 -14.60 -0.76
CA GLY A 86 -12.69 -14.69 -0.49
C GLY A 86 -11.82 -14.01 -1.56
N VAL A 87 -12.15 -14.20 -2.84
CA VAL A 87 -11.45 -13.54 -3.95
C VAL A 87 -11.66 -12.03 -3.97
N HIS A 88 -12.90 -11.56 -3.75
CA HIS A 88 -13.20 -10.12 -3.72
C HIS A 88 -12.55 -9.44 -2.52
N SER A 89 -12.59 -10.08 -1.34
CA SER A 89 -11.91 -9.60 -0.14
C SER A 89 -10.41 -9.48 -0.36
N PHE A 90 -9.77 -10.48 -0.99
CA PHE A 90 -8.34 -10.43 -1.26
C PHE A 90 -7.97 -9.29 -2.23
N ARG A 91 -8.78 -9.11 -3.28
CA ARG A 91 -8.60 -8.00 -4.23
C ARG A 91 -8.81 -6.63 -3.57
N LEU A 92 -9.83 -6.50 -2.72
CA LEU A 92 -10.14 -5.27 -2.01
C LEU A 92 -9.00 -4.88 -1.08
N VAL A 93 -8.40 -5.85 -0.37
CA VAL A 93 -7.21 -5.63 0.46
C VAL A 93 -6.03 -5.14 -0.36
N GLY A 94 -5.75 -5.77 -1.50
CA GLY A 94 -4.67 -5.33 -2.39
C GLY A 94 -4.86 -3.90 -2.89
N VAL A 95 -6.08 -3.56 -3.34
CA VAL A 95 -6.39 -2.18 -3.80
C VAL A 95 -6.31 -1.19 -2.64
N ALA A 96 -6.85 -1.55 -1.47
CA ALA A 96 -6.78 -0.72 -0.27
C ALA A 96 -5.33 -0.48 0.17
N MET A 97 -4.45 -1.48 0.09
CA MET A 97 -3.01 -1.35 0.38
C MET A 97 -2.31 -0.38 -0.57
N VAL A 98 -2.58 -0.48 -1.87
CA VAL A 98 -1.98 0.41 -2.88
C VAL A 98 -2.50 1.84 -2.71
N ALA A 99 -3.82 2.02 -2.57
CA ALA A 99 -4.42 3.31 -2.28
C ALA A 99 -3.86 3.91 -0.97
N TRP A 100 -3.62 3.06 0.03
CA TRP A 100 -3.06 3.46 1.31
C TRP A 100 -1.60 3.92 1.22
N LEU A 101 -0.76 3.28 0.39
CA LEU A 101 0.62 3.73 0.16
C LEU A 101 0.67 5.17 -0.39
N CYS A 102 -0.33 5.55 -1.18
CA CYS A 102 -0.42 6.84 -1.86
C CYS A 102 -1.25 7.91 -1.11
N LEU A 103 -1.75 7.66 0.10
CA LEU A 103 -2.55 8.64 0.84
C LEU A 103 -1.68 9.49 1.78
N PRO A 104 -1.68 10.85 1.70
CA PRO A 104 -0.82 11.70 2.52
C PRO A 104 -1.45 12.00 3.89
N VAL A 105 -2.02 10.98 4.54
CA VAL A 105 -2.73 11.12 5.83
C VAL A 105 -1.87 10.53 6.96
N PRO A 106 -1.67 11.24 8.09
CA PRO A 106 -0.91 10.73 9.24
C PRO A 106 -1.56 9.47 9.80
N MET A 107 -0.73 8.49 10.16
CA MET A 107 -1.18 7.10 10.31
C MET A 107 -1.17 6.62 11.75
N PRO A 108 -2.23 5.92 12.20
CA PRO A 108 -2.18 5.17 13.46
C PRO A 108 -1.31 3.93 13.28
N VAL A 109 -0.48 3.64 14.29
CA VAL A 109 0.48 2.52 14.30
C VAL A 109 -0.19 1.14 14.07
N ILE A 110 -1.49 1.05 14.33
CA ILE A 110 -2.28 -0.19 14.31
C ILE A 110 -2.71 -0.60 12.88
N ALA A 111 -2.60 0.28 11.88
CA ALA A 111 -3.16 -0.04 10.57
C ALA A 111 -2.41 -1.17 9.83
N ALA A 112 -1.08 -1.18 9.88
CA ALA A 112 -0.28 -2.23 9.25
C ALA A 112 -0.59 -3.64 9.81
N PRO A 113 -0.64 -3.87 11.14
CA PRO A 113 -1.04 -5.19 11.66
C PRO A 113 -2.48 -5.57 11.30
N VAL A 114 -3.42 -4.62 11.30
CA VAL A 114 -4.81 -4.90 10.92
C VAL A 114 -4.91 -5.38 9.48
N VAL A 115 -4.18 -4.76 8.56
CA VAL A 115 -4.12 -5.18 7.15
C VAL A 115 -3.58 -6.61 7.02
N VAL A 116 -2.52 -6.95 7.76
CA VAL A 116 -1.93 -8.30 7.76
C VAL A 116 -2.91 -9.35 8.31
N CYS A 117 -3.60 -9.06 9.42
CA CYS A 117 -4.63 -9.94 9.97
C CYS A 117 -5.78 -10.14 8.97
N PHE A 118 -6.23 -9.06 8.34
CA PHE A 118 -7.32 -9.13 7.37
C PHE A 118 -6.90 -9.90 6.10
N ALA A 119 -5.66 -9.75 5.65
CA ALA A 119 -5.09 -10.55 4.57
C ALA A 119 -5.05 -12.05 4.93
N ALA A 120 -4.66 -12.40 6.15
CA ALA A 120 -4.64 -13.80 6.63
C ALA A 120 -6.05 -14.42 6.66
N VAL A 121 -7.06 -13.68 7.15
CA VAL A 121 -8.46 -14.14 7.15
C VAL A 121 -9.00 -14.29 5.72
N SER A 122 -8.68 -13.34 4.85
CA SER A 122 -9.08 -13.43 3.44
C SER A 122 -8.46 -14.65 2.74
N LEU A 123 -7.20 -14.97 3.07
CA LEU A 123 -6.52 -16.15 2.54
C LEU A 123 -7.16 -17.45 3.06
N TRP A 124 -7.46 -17.53 4.36
CA TRP A 124 -8.18 -18.67 4.94
C TRP A 124 -9.52 -18.92 4.25
N LEU A 125 -10.32 -17.84 4.06
CA LEU A 125 -11.61 -17.93 3.37
C LEU A 125 -11.47 -18.45 1.93
N TRP A 126 -10.44 -17.99 1.23
CA TRP A 126 -10.16 -18.41 -0.14
C TRP A 126 -9.75 -19.89 -0.19
N VAL A 127 -8.74 -20.30 0.59
CA VAL A 127 -8.22 -21.68 0.62
C VAL A 127 -9.30 -22.68 1.06
N GLY A 128 -10.06 -22.35 2.11
CA GLY A 128 -11.09 -23.23 2.65
C GLY A 128 -12.29 -23.48 1.73
N HIS A 129 -12.51 -22.60 0.75
CA HIS A 129 -13.61 -22.69 -0.21
C HIS A 129 -13.15 -22.90 -1.66
N LEU A 130 -11.88 -23.24 -1.88
CA LEU A 130 -11.40 -23.68 -3.19
C LEU A 130 -12.23 -24.87 -3.67
N GLN A 131 -12.75 -24.74 -4.90
CA GLN A 131 -13.61 -25.74 -5.52
C GLN A 131 -12.97 -27.13 -5.42
N LYS A 132 -13.79 -28.13 -5.09
CA LYS A 132 -13.43 -29.54 -5.24
C LYS A 132 -13.15 -29.78 -6.73
N ARG A 133 -11.88 -29.91 -7.10
CA ARG A 133 -11.47 -30.52 -8.35
C ARG A 133 -11.05 -31.93 -7.97
N LEU A 134 -11.79 -32.91 -8.49
CA LEU A 134 -11.46 -34.34 -8.42
C LEU A 134 -10.18 -34.59 -9.21
#